data_AF-A0A848WDV5-F1
#
_entry.id   AF-A0A848WDV5-F1
#
_cell.length_a   1.000
_cell.length_b   1.000
_cell.length_c   1.000
_cell.angle_alpha   90.00
_cell.angle_beta   90.00
_cell.angle_gamma   90.00
#
_symmetry.space_group_name_H-M   'P 1'
#
loop_
_entity.id
_entity.type
_entity.pdbx_description
1 polymer ?
#
loop_
_entity_poly.entity_id
_entity_poly.type
_entity_poly.pdbx_seq_one_letter_code
_entity_poly.pdbx_strand_id
1 'polypeptide(L)'
;MFEGEDPGFAVAVIFIVKLVGCFGIGFISKTLLRGIEYGFLSGLLMFVLSISLVGLGRYGIEELAMGLVFHLVGPVVIVICGYIIGRGS
;
A
#
# COMPACT_ATOMS: atom_id res chain seq x y z
N MET A 1 30.98 -7.13 -7.88
CA MET A 1 29.81 -6.56 -8.59
C MET A 1 28.63 -6.91 -7.71
N PHE A 2 28.03 -5.96 -7.00
CA PHE A 2 26.85 -6.26 -6.20
C PHE A 2 25.77 -6.70 -7.19
N GLU A 3 25.39 -7.98 -7.17
CA GLU A 3 24.19 -8.46 -7.83
C GLU A 3 23.05 -7.56 -7.35
N GLY A 4 22.45 -6.81 -8.29
CA GLY A 4 21.43 -5.83 -7.95
C GLY A 4 20.28 -6.55 -7.26
N GLU A 5 20.00 -6.21 -6.00
CA GLU A 5 18.77 -6.64 -5.33
C GLU A 5 17.59 -6.34 -6.24
N ASP A 6 16.81 -7.37 -6.57
CA ASP A 6 15.67 -7.27 -7.47
C ASP A 6 14.71 -6.20 -6.95
N PRO A 7 14.59 -5.05 -7.64
CA PRO A 7 13.82 -3.90 -7.14
C PRO A 7 12.34 -4.28 -6.92
N GLY A 8 11.83 -5.21 -7.71
CA GLY A 8 10.50 -5.80 -7.54
C GLY A 8 10.28 -6.50 -6.19
N PHE A 9 11.29 -7.14 -5.61
CA PHE A 9 11.19 -7.77 -4.29
C PHE A 9 11.04 -6.74 -3.17
N ALA A 10 11.84 -5.67 -3.21
CA ALA A 10 11.74 -4.58 -2.23
C ALA A 10 10.37 -3.91 -2.28
N VAL A 11 9.82 -3.67 -3.48
CA VAL A 11 8.47 -3.11 -3.64
C VAL A 11 7.38 -4.04 -3.12
N ALA A 12 7.51 -5.35 -3.34
CA ALA A 12 6.57 -6.35 -2.83
C ALA A 12 6.58 -6.41 -1.29
N VAL A 13 7.75 -6.42 -0.66
CA VAL A 13 7.88 -6.40 0.81
C VAL A 13 7.24 -5.14 1.38
N ILE A 14 7.57 -3.99 0.80
CA ILE A 14 7.02 -2.69 1.18
C ILE A 14 5.48 -2.67 1.03
N PHE A 15 4.95 -3.28 -0.03
CA PHE A 15 3.52 -3.40 -0.25
C PHE A 15 2.84 -4.27 0.81
N ILE A 16 3.41 -5.42 1.16
CA ILE A 16 2.85 -6.32 2.18
C ILE A 16 2.81 -5.63 3.55
N VAL A 17 3.90 -4.98 3.96
CA VAL A 17 3.96 -4.23 5.23
C VAL A 17 2.88 -3.15 5.27
N LYS A 18 2.64 -2.46 4.15
CA LYS A 18 1.57 -1.48 4.01
C LYS A 18 0.18 -2.10 4.22
N LEU A 19 -0.11 -3.22 3.56
CA LEU A 19 -1.41 -3.89 3.69
C LEU A 19 -1.67 -4.30 5.15
N VAL A 20 -0.68 -4.85 5.84
CA VAL A 20 -0.80 -5.21 7.27
C VAL A 20 -1.10 -3.98 8.13
N GLY A 21 -0.40 -2.85 7.88
CA GLY A 21 -0.66 -1.59 8.59
C GLY A 21 -2.08 -1.05 8.34
N CYS A 22 -2.52 -1.04 7.08
CA CYS A 22 -3.87 -0.65 6.70
C CYS A 22 -4.95 -1.54 7.35
N PHE A 23 -4.71 -2.85 7.41
CA PHE A 23 -5.62 -3.78 8.08
C PHE A 23 -5.76 -3.45 9.57
N GLY A 24 -4.63 -3.25 10.26
CA GLY A 24 -4.61 -2.90 11.68
C GLY A 24 -5.31 -1.57 11.97
N ILE A 25 -5.09 -0.54 11.13
CA ILE A 25 -5.79 0.74 11.24
C ILE A 25 -7.30 0.56 11.06
N GLY A 26 -7.72 -0.24 10.08
CA GLY A 26 -9.12 -0.59 9.89
C GLY A 26 -9.71 -1.27 11.14
N PHE A 27 -9.00 -2.29 11.65
CA PHE A 27 -9.40 -3.10 12.81
C PHE A 27 -9.55 -2.28 14.09
N ILE A 28 -8.62 -1.37 14.37
CA ILE A 28 -8.63 -0.53 15.58
C ILE A 28 -9.55 0.69 15.43
N SER A 29 -9.82 1.12 14.20
CA SER A 29 -10.62 2.32 13.94
C SER A 29 -12.06 2.15 14.40
N LYS A 30 -12.47 2.94 15.40
CA LYS A 30 -13.87 3.05 15.85
C LYS A 30 -14.81 3.68 14.80
N THR A 31 -14.24 4.35 13.80
CA THR A 31 -14.99 5.03 12.75
C THR A 31 -14.40 4.66 11.39
N LEU A 32 -15.20 4.02 10.54
CA LEU A 32 -14.81 3.60 9.19
C LEU A 32 -14.21 4.76 8.38
N LEU A 33 -14.80 5.96 8.50
CA LEU A 33 -14.37 7.15 7.76
C LEU A 33 -12.91 7.52 8.05
N ARG A 34 -12.53 7.54 9.33
CA ARG A 34 -11.14 7.82 9.76
C ARG A 34 -10.19 6.71 9.32
N GLY A 35 -10.62 5.45 9.42
CA GLY A 35 -9.85 4.32 8.91
C GLY A 35 -9.54 4.45 7.42
N ILE A 36 -10.55 4.80 6.61
CA ILE A 36 -10.39 5.02 5.17
C ILE A 36 -9.48 6.21 4.89
N GLU A 37 -9.61 7.33 5.59
CA GLU A 37 -8.74 8.50 5.45
C GLU A 37 -7.26 8.15 5.68
N TYR A 38 -6.95 7.43 6.77
CA TYR A 38 -5.59 6.98 7.05
C TYR A 38 -5.09 5.94 6.03
N GLY A 39 -5.95 5.02 5.61
CA GLY A 39 -5.65 4.05 4.55
C GLY A 39 -5.36 4.70 3.21
N PHE A 40 -6.12 5.73 2.87
CA PHE A 40 -5.96 6.51 1.64
C PHE A 40 -4.70 7.38 1.68
N LEU A 41 -4.43 8.06 2.80
CA LEU A 41 -3.23 8.87 2.98
C LEU A 41 -1.95 8.02 2.91
N SER A 42 -1.94 6.85 3.56
CA SER A 42 -0.89 5.84 3.42
C SER A 42 -0.82 5.29 1.99
N GLY A 43 -1.98 5.06 1.38
CA GLY A 43 -2.21 4.80 -0.04
C GLY A 43 -1.36 5.67 -0.95
N LEU A 44 -1.62 6.97 -0.84
CA LEU A 44 -1.06 8.07 -1.62
C LEU A 44 0.45 8.26 -1.36
N LEU A 45 0.90 8.19 -0.11
CA LEU A 45 2.33 8.38 0.21
C LEU A 45 3.21 7.34 -0.50
N MET A 46 2.78 6.08 -0.47
CA MET A 46 3.51 4.99 -1.13
C MET A 46 3.44 5.09 -2.65
N PHE A 47 2.34 5.61 -3.19
CA PHE A 47 2.22 5.87 -4.61
C PHE A 47 3.26 6.92 -5.08
N VAL A 48 3.43 7.99 -4.31
CA VAL A 48 4.47 9.00 -4.58
C VAL A 48 5.88 8.40 -4.53
N LEU A 49 6.14 7.52 -3.57
CA LEU A 49 7.39 6.75 -3.49
C LEU A 49 7.60 5.86 -4.73
N SER A 50 6.58 5.12 -5.16
CA SER A 50 6.65 4.28 -6.35
C SER A 50 6.91 5.09 -7.63
N ILE A 51 6.24 6.23 -7.82
CA ILE A 51 6.53 7.14 -8.96
C ILE A 51 7.98 7.66 -8.88
N SER A 52 8.45 8.03 -7.69
CA SER A 52 9.81 8.55 -7.51
C SER A 52 10.87 7.51 -7.89
N LEU A 53 10.61 6.22 -7.58
CA LEU A 53 11.47 5.11 -8.00
C LEU A 53 11.45 4.88 -9.52
N VAL A 54 10.30 5.07 -10.16
CA VAL A 54 10.18 4.98 -11.62
C VAL A 54 10.88 6.15 -12.31
N GLY A 55 10.76 7.37 -11.77
CA GLY A 55 11.49 8.56 -12.24
C GLY A 55 13.02 8.44 -12.13
N LEU A 56 13.51 7.56 -11.24
CA LEU A 56 14.93 7.19 -11.14
C LEU A 56 15.36 6.13 -12.18
N GLY A 57 14.49 5.78 -13.13
CA GLY A 57 14.79 4.85 -14.23
C GLY A 57 14.84 3.37 -13.81
N ARG A 58 14.28 3.02 -12.65
CA ARG A 58 14.39 1.68 -12.07
C ARG A 58 13.26 0.71 -12.41
N TYR A 59 12.21 1.16 -13.12
CA TYR A 59 11.02 0.34 -13.42
C TYR A 59 10.44 0.66 -14.80
N GLY A 60 9.79 -0.34 -15.42
CA GLY A 60 9.02 -0.17 -16.65
C GLY A 60 7.66 0.50 -16.41
N ILE A 61 7.08 1.10 -17.47
CA ILE A 61 5.76 1.75 -17.40
C ILE A 61 4.65 0.75 -17.03
N GLU A 62 4.79 -0.52 -17.42
CA GLU A 62 3.84 -1.59 -17.09
C GLU A 62 3.83 -1.93 -15.60
N GLU A 63 5.00 -1.97 -14.96
CA GLU A 63 5.16 -2.21 -13.53
C GLU A 63 4.64 -1.02 -12.71
N LEU A 64 4.83 0.20 -13.22
CA LEU A 64 4.23 1.42 -12.66
C LEU A 64 2.70 1.34 -12.68
N ALA A 65 2.10 0.95 -13.81
CA ALA A 65 0.65 0.90 -13.97
C ALA A 65 0.00 -0.15 -13.05
N MET A 66 0.60 -1.35 -12.94
CA MET A 66 0.15 -2.36 -11.98
C MET A 66 0.32 -1.87 -10.54
N GLY A 67 1.49 -1.30 -10.21
CA GLY A 67 1.73 -0.70 -8.89
C GLY A 67 0.69 0.36 -8.54
N LEU A 68 0.28 1.19 -9.49
CA LEU A 68 -0.70 2.26 -9.31
C LEU A 68 -2.06 1.72 -8.82
N VAL A 69 -2.58 0.67 -9.48
CA VAL A 69 -3.87 0.07 -9.10
C VAL A 69 -3.77 -0.61 -7.73
N PHE A 70 -2.73 -1.42 -7.50
CA PHE A 70 -2.58 -2.17 -6.26
C PHE A 70 -2.28 -1.26 -5.06
N HIS A 71 -1.47 -0.22 -5.21
CA HIS A 71 -1.12 0.69 -4.12
C HIS A 71 -2.23 1.68 -3.76
N LEU A 72 -3.16 2.01 -4.66
CA LEU A 72 -4.29 2.89 -4.37
C LEU A 72 -5.53 2.12 -3.89
N VAL A 73 -5.90 1.04 -4.58
CA VAL A 73 -7.13 0.29 -4.29
C VAL A 73 -6.94 -0.70 -3.15
N GLY A 74 -5.80 -1.41 -3.13
CA GLY A 74 -5.51 -2.46 -2.14
C GLY A 74 -5.63 -1.98 -0.69
N PRO A 75 -5.01 -0.84 -0.30
CA PRO A 75 -5.12 -0.29 1.06
C PRO A 75 -6.55 0.02 1.49
N VAL A 76 -7.37 0.57 0.60
CA VAL A 76 -8.76 0.93 0.91
C VAL A 76 -9.58 -0.32 1.18
N VAL A 77 -9.46 -1.34 0.32
CA VAL A 77 -10.14 -2.64 0.50
C VAL A 77 -9.73 -3.27 1.82
N ILE A 78 -8.43 -3.31 2.13
CA ILE A 78 -7.91 -3.94 3.33
C ILE A 78 -8.28 -3.20 4.62
N VAL A 79 -8.33 -1.86 4.60
CA VAL A 79 -8.89 -1.09 5.72
C VAL A 79 -10.34 -1.47 5.97
N ILE A 80 -11.16 -1.56 4.92
CA ILE A 80 -12.58 -1.92 5.04
C ILE A 80 -12.70 -3.34 5.62
N CYS A 81 -11.91 -4.29 5.13
CA CYS A 81 -11.86 -5.65 5.68
C CYS A 81 -11.49 -5.66 7.18
N GLY A 82 -10.42 -4.95 7.56
CA GLY A 82 -9.99 -4.84 8.96
C GLY A 82 -11.10 -4.25 9.84
N TYR A 83 -11.74 -3.18 9.39
CA TYR A 83 -12.86 -2.55 10.11
C TYR A 83 -14.06 -3.48 10.28
N ILE A 84 -14.47 -4.19 9.22
CA ILE A 84 -15.60 -5.13 9.30
C ILE A 84 -15.32 -6.21 10.33
N ILE A 85 -14.12 -6.79 10.31
CA ILE A 85 -13.71 -7.84 11.25
C ILE A 85 -13.63 -7.31 12.67
N GLY A 86 -13.10 -6.09 12.86
CA GLY A 86 -12.98 -5.47 14.18
C GLY A 86 -14.31 -5.03 14.81
N ARG A 87 -15.39 -4.91 14.03
CA ARG A 87 -16.68 -4.35 14.50
C ARG A 87 -17.46 -5.23 15.49
N GLY A 88 -16.94 -6.40 15.87
CA GLY A 88 -17.54 -7.30 16.85
C GLY A 88 -16.59 -7.82 17.92
N SER A 89 -15.36 -7.28 18.01
CA SER A 89 -14.41 -7.55 19.11
C SER A 89 -14.59 -6.59 20.28
#